data_AF-A0A920RVB4-F1
#
_entry.id   AF-A0A920RVB4-F1
#
_cell.length_a   1.000
_cell.length_b   1.000
_cell.length_c   1.000
_cell.angle_alpha   90.00
_cell.angle_beta   90.00
_cell.angle_gamma   90.00
#
_symmetry.space_group_name_H-M   'P 1'
#
loop_
_entity.id
_entity.type
_entity.pdbx_description
1 polymer ?
#
loop_
_entity_poly.entity_id
_entity_poly.type
_entity_poly.pdbx_seq_one_letter_code
_entity_poly.pdbx_strand_id
1 'polypeptide(L)'
;MVGATGLVGKTFLKLLESDHFLDSDIHLLASKKSEGKEVTFRNSNHIVGCLDNFDFSKVDLAFFSAGSETAKEYALKLSNKDVL
;
A
#
# COMPACT_ATOMS: atom_id res chain seq x y z
N MET A 1 1.82 -0.61 -0.37
CA MET A 1 0.45 -1.02 -0.70
C MET A 1 -0.53 0.13 -0.46
N VAL A 2 -1.07 0.72 -1.52
CA VAL A 2 -2.09 1.80 -1.44
C VAL A 2 -3.49 1.19 -1.59
N GLY A 3 -4.39 1.49 -0.65
CA GLY A 3 -5.70 0.85 -0.57
C GLY A 3 -5.70 -0.42 0.28
N ALA A 4 -4.77 -0.54 1.23
CA ALA A 4 -4.61 -1.71 2.10
C ALA A 4 -5.89 -2.09 2.88
N THR A 5 -6.78 -1.14 3.14
CA THR A 5 -8.06 -1.38 3.86
C THR A 5 -9.18 -1.90 2.96
N GLY A 6 -9.02 -1.84 1.64
CA GLY A 6 -10.02 -2.29 0.66
C GLY A 6 -10.05 -3.82 0.49
N LEU A 7 -11.05 -4.31 -0.25
CA LEU A 7 -11.21 -5.76 -0.49
C LEU A 7 -10.01 -6.35 -1.23
N VAL A 8 -9.64 -5.74 -2.37
CA VAL A 8 -8.45 -6.14 -3.16
C VAL A 8 -7.17 -5.97 -2.33
N GLY A 9 -7.10 -4.89 -1.55
CA GLY A 9 -6.01 -4.62 -0.62
C GLY A 9 -5.71 -5.79 0.30
N LYS A 10 -6.73 -6.23 1.04
CA LYS A 10 -6.65 -7.35 1.99
C LYS A 10 -6.35 -8.68 1.30
N THR A 11 -6.93 -8.93 0.13
CA THR A 11 -6.65 -10.15 -0.64
C THR A 11 -5.20 -10.20 -1.10
N PHE A 12 -4.65 -9.08 -1.55
CA PHE A 12 -3.26 -8.99 -1.97
C PHE A 12 -2.30 -9.22 -0.79
N LEU A 13 -2.59 -8.64 0.38
CA LEU A 13 -1.79 -8.89 1.58
C LEU A 13 -1.77 -10.38 1.96
N LYS A 14 -2.90 -11.08 1.87
CA LYS A 14 -2.94 -12.54 2.08
C LYS A 14 -2.09 -13.31 1.06
N LEU A 15 -2.05 -12.85 -0.19
CA LEU A 15 -1.18 -13.47 -1.21
C LEU A 15 0.30 -13.26 -0.87
N LEU A 16 0.68 -12.10 -0.35
CA LEU A 16 2.05 -11.78 0.07
C LEU A 16 2.50 -12.49 1.35
N GLU A 17 1.58 -13.04 2.13
CA GLU A 17 1.92 -13.94 3.24
C GLU A 17 2.41 -15.31 2.76
N SER A 18 2.18 -15.65 1.48
CA SER A 18 2.71 -16.87 0.85
C SER A 18 4.22 -16.74 0.64
N ASP A 19 5.00 -17.62 1.28
CA ASP A 19 6.47 -17.85 1.32
C ASP A 19 7.46 -16.91 0.61
N HIS A 20 7.19 -16.39 -0.59
CA HIS A 20 8.16 -15.71 -1.43
C HIS A 20 8.53 -14.28 -1.04
N PHE A 21 7.76 -13.64 -0.15
CA PHE A 21 7.95 -12.22 0.18
C PHE A 21 8.22 -11.94 1.66
N LEU A 22 8.43 -12.98 2.49
CA LEU A 22 8.49 -12.89 3.96
C LEU A 22 9.48 -11.82 4.50
N ASP A 23 10.55 -11.53 3.77
CA ASP A 23 11.58 -10.54 4.16
C ASP A 23 11.36 -9.12 3.58
N SER A 24 10.33 -8.91 2.77
CA SER A 24 10.05 -7.59 2.19
C SER A 24 9.42 -6.64 3.22
N ASP A 25 9.94 -5.41 3.28
CA ASP A 25 9.31 -4.31 4.03
C ASP A 25 8.04 -3.85 3.30
N ILE A 26 6.97 -3.61 4.05
CA ILE A 26 5.68 -3.25 3.49
C ILE A 26 5.08 -2.04 4.21
N HIS A 27 4.76 -1.02 3.42
CA HIS A 27 4.00 0.12 3.89
C HIS A 27 2.54 -0.01 3.49
N LEU A 28 1.65 -0.02 4.49
CA LEU A 28 0.20 -0.05 4.29
C LEU A 28 -0.34 1.37 4.29
N LEU A 29 -0.88 1.80 3.15
CA LEU A 29 -1.36 3.16 2.94
C LEU A 29 -2.83 3.14 2.52
N ALA A 30 -3.58 4.14 2.96
CA ALA A 30 -4.94 4.40 2.52
C ALA A 30 -5.20 5.91 2.47
N SER A 31 -6.40 6.30 2.04
CA SER A 31 -6.82 7.70 2.10
C SER A 31 -6.92 8.16 3.56
N LYS A 32 -6.91 9.48 3.77
CA LYS A 32 -7.07 10.11 5.10
C LYS A 32 -8.28 9.62 5.90
N LYS A 33 -9.36 9.21 5.21
CA LYS A 33 -10.57 8.62 5.84
C LYS A 33 -10.28 7.27 6.55
N SER A 34 -9.22 6.58 6.16
CA SER A 34 -8.86 5.25 6.65
C SER A 34 -7.49 5.20 7.32
N GLU A 35 -6.84 6.35 7.51
CA GLU A 35 -5.65 6.49 8.33
C GLU A 35 -5.94 6.02 9.78
N GLY A 36 -4.96 5.37 10.40
CA GLY A 36 -5.06 4.88 11.77
C GLY A 36 -5.83 3.57 11.93
N LYS A 37 -6.44 3.03 10.87
CA LYS A 37 -7.03 1.68 10.93
C LYS A 37 -5.96 0.62 11.05
N GLU A 38 -6.29 -0.48 11.71
CA GLU A 38 -5.42 -1.65 11.79
C GLU A 38 -5.74 -2.66 10.70
N VAL A 39 -4.70 -3.25 10.13
CA VAL A 39 -4.76 -4.39 9.22
C VAL A 39 -3.78 -5.44 9.73
N THR A 40 -4.27 -6.66 9.95
CA THR A 40 -3.42 -7.80 10.30
C THR A 40 -2.72 -8.31 9.04
N PHE A 41 -1.40 -8.42 9.12
CA PHE A 41 -0.52 -8.97 8.09
C PHE A 41 0.65 -9.68 8.77
N ARG A 42 1.03 -10.88 8.32
CA ARG A 42 2.08 -11.73 8.92
C ARG A 42 1.91 -11.94 10.42
N ASN A 43 0.69 -12.27 10.84
CA ASN A 43 0.30 -12.42 12.26
C ASN A 43 0.58 -11.19 13.14
N SER A 44 0.81 -10.03 12.55
CA SER A 44 1.09 -8.77 13.25
C SER A 44 0.06 -7.72 12.83
N ASN A 45 -0.31 -6.84 13.77
CA ASN A 45 -1.19 -5.72 13.44
C ASN A 45 -0.35 -4.53 12.94
N HIS A 46 -0.71 -4.01 11.78
CA HIS A 46 -0.07 -2.85 11.17
C HIS A 46 -1.05 -1.68 11.12
N ILE A 47 -0.61 -0.53 11.60
CA ILE A 47 -1.35 0.73 11.49
C ILE A 47 -1.24 1.23 10.05
N VAL A 48 -2.37 1.55 9.44
CA VAL A 48 -2.45 2.09 8.08
C VAL A 48 -2.12 3.58 8.11
N GLY A 49 -1.11 3.97 7.32
CA GLY A 49 -0.71 5.36 7.13
C GLY A 49 -1.55 6.09 6.08
N CYS A 50 -1.50 7.42 6.12
CA CYS A 50 -2.10 8.26 5.08
C CYS A 50 -1.22 8.29 3.82
N LEU A 51 -1.85 8.07 2.66
CA LEU A 51 -1.23 8.17 1.34
C LEU A 51 -0.63 9.56 1.08
N ASP A 52 -1.36 10.63 1.46
CA ASP A 52 -1.00 12.01 1.13
C ASP A 52 0.29 12.49 1.81
N ASN A 53 0.65 11.85 2.93
CA ASN A 53 1.83 12.21 3.73
C ASN A 53 2.98 11.20 3.57
N PHE A 54 2.83 10.20 2.69
CA PHE A 54 3.83 9.15 2.56
C PHE A 54 4.96 9.57 1.62
N ASP A 55 6.20 9.34 2.07
CA ASP A 55 7.39 9.52 1.25
C ASP A 55 7.67 8.25 0.44
N PHE A 56 7.29 8.30 -0.84
CA PHE A 56 7.51 7.20 -1.78
C PHE A 56 8.99 6.99 -2.16
N SER A 57 9.92 7.82 -1.69
CA SER A 57 11.34 7.55 -1.91
C SER A 57 11.87 6.38 -1.10
N LYS A 58 11.07 5.89 -0.13
CA LYS A 58 11.41 4.77 0.73
C LYS A 58 11.00 3.41 0.16
N VAL A 59 10.36 3.39 -1.00
CA VAL A 59 9.85 2.16 -1.62
C VAL A 59 10.34 2.00 -3.04
N ASP A 60 10.68 0.77 -3.38
CA ASP A 60 11.03 0.39 -4.76
C ASP A 60 9.78 0.09 -5.59
N LEU A 61 8.71 -0.39 -4.94
CA LEU A 61 7.49 -0.81 -5.62
C LEU A 61 6.24 -0.39 -4.83
N ALA A 62 5.24 0.14 -5.54
CA ALA A 62 3.99 0.57 -4.95
C ALA A 62 2.78 0.08 -5.75
N PHE A 63 1.98 -0.82 -5.15
CA PHE A 63 0.73 -1.28 -5.74
C PHE A 63 -0.44 -0.35 -5.38
N PHE A 64 -1.24 0.04 -6.37
CA PHE A 64 -2.38 0.94 -6.20
C PHE A 64 -3.73 0.21 -6.35
N SER A 65 -4.51 0.20 -5.27
CA SER A 65 -5.87 -0.32 -5.23
C SER A 65 -6.84 0.67 -4.56
N ALA A 66 -6.84 1.91 -5.05
CA ALA A 66 -7.59 3.03 -4.45
C ALA A 66 -8.47 3.81 -5.45
N GLY A 67 -8.86 3.16 -6.55
CA GLY A 67 -9.64 3.78 -7.62
C GLY A 67 -8.77 4.45 -8.70
N SER A 68 -9.34 4.62 -9.89
CA SER A 68 -8.64 5.11 -11.09
C SER A 68 -8.18 6.57 -10.98
N GLU A 69 -8.88 7.39 -10.21
CA GLU A 69 -8.53 8.80 -9.99
C GLU A 69 -7.27 8.94 -9.13
N THR A 70 -7.25 8.30 -7.95
CA THR A 70 -6.08 8.23 -7.06
C THR A 70 -4.87 7.64 -7.78
N ALA A 71 -5.07 6.57 -8.57
CA ALA A 71 -3.99 5.95 -9.33
C ALA A 71 -3.40 6.91 -10.37
N LYS A 72 -4.23 7.66 -11.11
CA LYS A 72 -3.74 8.64 -12.10
C LYS A 72 -2.95 9.79 -11.45
N GLU A 73 -3.45 10.31 -10.34
CA GLU A 73 -2.80 11.42 -9.64
C GLU A 73 -1.40 11.02 -9.15
N TYR A 74 -1.29 9.84 -8.54
CA TYR A 74 -0.02 9.35 -8.00
C TYR A 74 0.89 8.74 -9.06
N ALA A 75 0.36 8.14 -10.13
CA ALA A 75 1.18 7.66 -11.24
C ALA A 75 2.00 8.79 -11.86
N LEU A 76 1.41 9.97 -12.05
CA LEU A 76 2.15 11.13 -12.60
C LEU A 76 3.19 11.67 -11.61
N LYS A 77 2.87 11.71 -10.30
CA LYS A 77 3.79 12.14 -9.24
C LYS A 77 4.97 11.17 -9.05
N LEU A 78 4.76 9.89 -9.34
CA LEU A 78 5.73 8.81 -9.13
C LEU A 78 6.46 8.36 -10.40
N SER A 79 6.06 8.86 -11.58
CA SER A 79 6.59 8.49 -12.90
C SER A 79 8.11 8.69 -13.09
N ASN A 80 8.83 9.29 -12.13
CA ASN A 80 10.30 9.35 -12.13
C ASN A 80 10.98 8.18 -11.39
N LYS A 81 10.21 7.21 -10.91
CA LYS A 81 10.67 5.94 -10.34
C LYS A 81 9.85 4.82 -10.98
N ASP A 82 10.44 3.66 -11.21
CA ASP A 82 9.78 2.50 -11.84
C ASP A 82 8.62 2.00 -10.98
N VAL A 83 7.43 2.59 -11.12
CA VAL A 83 6.22 2.20 -10.39
C VAL A 83 5.26 1.54 -11.36
N LEU A 84 5.11 0.22 -11.23
CA LEU A 84 4.18 -0.64 -11.99
C LEU A 84 2.74 -0.61 -11.43
#